data_AF-A0A8B6G0R6-F1
#
_entry.id   AF-A0A8B6G0R6-F1
#
_cell.length_a   1.000
_cell.length_b   1.000
_cell.length_c   1.000
_cell.angle_alpha   90.00
_cell.angle_beta   90.00
_cell.angle_gamma   90.00
#
_symmetry.space_group_name_H-M   'P 1'
#
loop_
_entity.id
_entity.type
_entity.pdbx_description
1 polymer ?
#
loop_
_entity_poly.entity_id
_entity_poly.type
_entity_poly.pdbx_seq_one_letter_code
_entity_poly.pdbx_strand_id
1 'polypeptide(L)'
;MSQSESVSERELRSSRTLTSDGDHLFEQSNERHQYIIRTIKRDIDAIILDVEDNPVVDLSTASTYRDELLKLSDKYEKEANRYFDFLKSYRTRESESEHASFKVSFYALKAKISVVKQHLSELLPRRSIENSERTHKSRSSQHSSRHTGSTRHSSLSAQSEILKQTVKLETAKTRLKYAKEEAELLQREATAKAEKNTPRYEARR
;
A
#
# COMPACT_ATOMS: atom_id res chain seq x y z
N MET A 1 -36.24 -11.87 35.08
CA MET A 1 -36.13 -11.76 33.62
C MET A 1 -36.37 -10.31 33.25
N SER A 2 -35.31 -9.57 32.92
CA SER A 2 -35.41 -8.22 32.34
C SER A 2 -34.42 -8.16 31.19
N GLN A 3 -34.90 -8.53 30.00
CA GLN A 3 -34.20 -8.29 28.74
C GLN A 3 -34.58 -6.89 28.27
N SER A 4 -33.76 -5.91 28.64
CA SER A 4 -33.85 -4.54 28.12
C SER A 4 -32.46 -4.02 27.81
N GLU A 5 -31.72 -4.78 27.02
CA GLU A 5 -30.43 -4.39 26.42
C GLU A 5 -30.40 -4.88 24.97
N SER A 6 -31.14 -4.24 24.07
CA SER A 6 -30.90 -4.38 22.61
C SER A 6 -31.54 -3.27 21.79
N VAL A 7 -31.53 -2.02 22.26
CA VAL A 7 -31.58 -0.90 21.31
C VAL A 7 -30.25 -0.99 20.55
N SER A 8 -30.32 -1.55 19.34
CA SER A 8 -29.16 -2.13 18.70
C SER A 8 -28.11 -1.05 18.41
N GLU A 9 -26.85 -1.32 18.76
CA GLU A 9 -25.68 -0.55 18.29
C GLU A 9 -25.69 -0.28 16.76
N ARG A 10 -26.47 -1.08 16.02
CA ARG A 10 -26.72 -0.96 14.58
C ARG A 10 -27.49 0.29 14.17
N GLU A 11 -28.33 0.88 15.03
CA GLU A 11 -29.06 2.12 14.69
C GLU A 11 -28.19 3.38 14.82
N LEU A 12 -27.08 3.31 15.58
CA LEU A 12 -26.14 4.42 15.76
C LEU A 12 -25.11 4.57 14.63
N ARG A 13 -25.20 3.73 13.58
CA ARG A 13 -24.30 3.73 12.41
C ARG A 13 -25.04 3.97 11.08
N SER A 14 -26.16 4.68 11.09
CA SER A 14 -26.79 5.10 9.84
C SER A 14 -25.91 6.15 9.16
N SER A 15 -25.37 5.84 7.98
CA SER A 15 -24.70 6.81 7.11
C SER A 15 -25.66 7.97 6.84
N ARG A 16 -25.19 9.20 7.00
CA ARG A 16 -26.02 10.41 6.78
C ARG A 16 -25.93 10.86 5.33
N THR A 17 -27.01 11.43 4.81
CA THR A 17 -26.98 12.19 3.56
C THR A 17 -26.51 13.61 3.86
N LEU A 18 -25.53 14.10 3.11
CA LEU A 18 -24.99 15.45 3.27
C LEU A 18 -25.99 16.52 2.80
N THR A 19 -25.89 17.72 3.37
CA THR A 19 -26.51 18.92 2.81
C THR A 19 -25.63 19.47 1.69
N SER A 20 -26.18 20.28 0.77
CA SER A 20 -25.40 20.86 -0.34
C SER A 20 -24.14 21.61 0.12
N ASP A 21 -24.20 22.33 1.24
CA ASP A 21 -23.03 23.02 1.81
C ASP A 21 -22.03 22.02 2.43
N GLY A 22 -22.55 20.94 3.02
CA GLY A 22 -21.74 19.85 3.57
C GLY A 22 -21.01 19.04 2.49
N ASP A 23 -21.67 18.82 1.35
CA ASP A 23 -21.08 18.19 0.15
C ASP A 23 -19.91 19.02 -0.35
N HIS A 24 -20.11 20.33 -0.53
CA HIS A 24 -19.05 21.22 -1.01
C HIS A 24 -17.83 21.23 -0.07
N LEU A 25 -18.04 21.29 1.25
CA LEU A 25 -16.96 21.25 2.24
C LEU A 25 -16.23 19.89 2.27
N PHE A 26 -16.98 18.80 2.09
CA PHE A 26 -16.41 17.45 1.98
C PHE A 26 -15.55 17.35 0.73
N GLU A 27 -16.06 17.72 -0.43
CA GLU A 27 -15.33 17.66 -1.71
C GLU A 27 -14.04 18.47 -1.67
N GLN A 28 -14.10 19.72 -1.19
CA GLN A 28 -12.91 20.57 -1.08
C GLN A 28 -11.83 19.96 -0.18
N SER A 29 -12.23 19.39 0.96
CA SER A 29 -11.30 18.73 1.89
C SER A 29 -10.75 17.42 1.31
N ASN A 30 -11.61 16.67 0.63
CA ASN A 30 -11.28 15.44 -0.07
C ASN A 30 -10.21 15.67 -1.14
N GLU A 31 -10.42 16.67 -2.00
CA GLU A 31 -9.47 17.08 -3.04
C GLU A 31 -8.10 17.45 -2.46
N ARG A 32 -8.08 18.21 -1.35
CA ARG A 32 -6.84 18.61 -0.68
C ARG A 32 -6.05 17.40 -0.19
N HIS A 33 -6.70 16.45 0.48
CA HIS A 33 -6.05 15.21 0.93
C HIS A 33 -5.53 14.40 -0.25
N GLN A 34 -6.36 14.19 -1.27
CA GLN A 34 -5.98 13.44 -2.45
C GLN A 34 -4.82 14.09 -3.21
N TYR A 35 -4.76 15.41 -3.29
CA TYR A 35 -3.65 16.12 -3.93
C TYR A 35 -2.30 15.81 -3.24
N ILE A 36 -2.25 15.91 -1.91
CA ILE A 36 -1.04 15.64 -1.13
C ILE A 36 -0.61 14.18 -1.30
N ILE A 37 -1.56 13.25 -1.17
CA ILE A 37 -1.33 11.81 -1.29
C ILE A 37 -0.83 11.44 -2.70
N ARG A 38 -1.44 11.99 -3.75
CA ARG A 38 -1.03 11.76 -5.15
C ARG A 38 0.38 12.28 -5.40
N THR A 39 0.75 13.43 -4.83
CA THR A 39 2.09 13.99 -4.96
C THR A 39 3.13 13.03 -4.38
N ILE A 40 2.95 12.58 -3.13
CA ILE A 40 3.86 11.64 -2.48
C ILE A 40 3.91 10.31 -3.25
N LYS A 41 2.77 9.82 -3.73
CA LYS A 41 2.70 8.59 -4.54
C LYS A 41 3.51 8.71 -5.83
N ARG A 42 3.49 9.86 -6.51
CA ARG A 42 4.28 10.08 -7.73
C ARG A 42 5.78 9.99 -7.44
N ASP A 43 6.23 10.59 -6.34
CA ASP A 43 7.64 10.53 -5.95
C ASP A 43 8.06 9.07 -5.64
N ILE A 44 7.20 8.32 -4.95
CA ILE A 44 7.41 6.89 -4.69
C ILE A 44 7.44 6.08 -5.99
N ASP A 45 6.48 6.30 -6.89
CA ASP A 45 6.40 5.58 -8.16
C ASP A 45 7.61 5.88 -9.05
N ALA A 46 8.15 7.11 -9.03
CA ALA A 46 9.37 7.47 -9.75
C ALA A 46 10.57 6.65 -9.28
N ILE A 47 10.82 6.58 -7.97
CA ILE A 47 11.91 5.76 -7.41
C ILE A 47 11.72 4.29 -7.78
N ILE A 48 10.50 3.77 -7.69
CA ILE A 48 10.25 2.36 -8.02
C ILE A 48 10.51 2.09 -9.50
N LEU A 49 10.06 2.98 -10.39
CA LEU A 49 10.33 2.86 -11.83
C LEU A 49 11.83 2.89 -12.10
N ASP A 50 12.57 3.79 -11.47
CA ASP A 50 14.02 3.87 -11.62
C ASP A 50 14.71 2.58 -11.17
N VAL A 51 14.29 1.97 -10.06
CA VAL A 51 14.83 0.68 -9.58
C VAL A 51 14.42 -0.48 -10.49
N GLU A 52 13.18 -0.48 -10.99
CA GLU A 52 12.68 -1.52 -11.89
C GLU A 52 13.38 -1.48 -13.26
N ASP A 53 13.70 -0.28 -13.77
CA ASP A 53 14.29 -0.08 -15.09
C ASP A 53 15.83 -0.11 -15.10
N ASN A 54 16.47 0.13 -13.95
CA ASN A 54 17.93 0.12 -13.82
C ASN A 54 18.40 -1.04 -12.90
N PRO A 55 18.66 -2.24 -13.43
CA PRO A 55 19.10 -3.38 -12.61
C PRO A 55 20.54 -3.27 -12.08
N VAL A 56 21.34 -2.34 -12.63
CA VAL A 56 22.71 -2.05 -12.17
C VAL A 56 22.69 -0.73 -11.43
N VAL A 57 22.13 -0.75 -10.22
CA VAL A 57 22.24 0.39 -9.29
C VAL A 57 23.54 0.21 -8.51
N ASP A 58 24.41 1.20 -8.54
CA ASP A 58 25.59 1.19 -7.67
C ASP A 58 25.15 1.25 -6.19
N LEU A 59 26.02 0.78 -5.31
CA LEU A 59 25.73 0.64 -3.89
C LEU A 59 25.30 1.96 -3.22
N SER A 60 25.87 3.09 -3.67
CA SER A 60 25.54 4.40 -3.12
C SER A 60 24.12 4.79 -3.52
N THR A 61 23.79 4.68 -4.81
CA THR A 61 22.45 5.00 -5.31
C THR A 61 21.39 4.06 -4.75
N ALA A 62 21.69 2.77 -4.59
CA ALA A 62 20.76 1.81 -3.98
C ALA A 62 20.47 2.17 -2.51
N SER A 63 21.48 2.64 -1.77
CA SER A 63 21.29 3.15 -0.41
C SER A 63 20.42 4.40 -0.39
N THR A 64 20.68 5.36 -1.29
CA THR A 64 19.89 6.59 -1.43
C THR A 64 18.42 6.26 -1.72
N TYR A 65 18.15 5.42 -2.72
CA TYR A 65 16.78 5.00 -3.04
C TYR A 65 16.09 4.32 -1.86
N ARG A 66 16.78 3.46 -1.11
CA ARG A 66 16.19 2.81 0.06
C ARG A 66 15.80 3.83 1.12
N ASP A 67 16.70 4.76 1.43
CA ASP A 67 16.50 5.74 2.50
C ASP A 67 15.43 6.79 2.11
N GLU A 68 15.38 7.20 0.84
CA GLU A 68 14.31 8.05 0.30
C GLU A 68 12.97 7.34 0.28
N LEU A 69 12.92 6.09 -0.19
CA LEU A 69 11.71 5.28 -0.24
C LEU A 69 11.16 5.02 1.17
N LEU A 70 12.03 4.84 2.18
CA LEU A 70 11.65 4.78 3.59
C LEU A 70 10.97 6.08 4.04
N LYS A 71 11.63 7.23 3.81
CA LYS A 71 11.10 8.55 4.20
C LYS A 71 9.77 8.87 3.52
N LEU A 72 9.65 8.59 2.22
CA LEU A 72 8.42 8.81 1.46
C LEU A 72 7.32 7.85 1.87
N SER A 73 7.63 6.57 2.15
CA SER A 73 6.68 5.59 2.67
C SER A 73 6.11 6.05 4.02
N ASP A 74 6.94 6.53 4.93
CA ASP A 74 6.49 7.02 6.24
C ASP A 74 5.62 8.27 6.10
N LYS A 75 5.99 9.18 5.18
CA LYS A 75 5.19 10.37 4.87
C LYS A 75 3.84 9.99 4.27
N TYR A 76 3.82 9.05 3.34
CA TYR A 76 2.61 8.54 2.71
C TYR A 76 1.67 7.90 3.73
N GLU A 77 2.20 7.07 4.63
CA GLU A 77 1.42 6.41 5.68
C GLU A 77 0.81 7.42 6.66
N LYS A 78 1.56 8.45 7.05
CA LYS A 78 1.04 9.55 7.90
C LYS A 78 -0.12 10.29 7.24
N GLU A 79 0.03 10.71 5.98
CA GLU A 79 -1.03 11.43 5.27
C GLU A 79 -2.23 10.54 4.94
N ALA A 80 -2.00 9.26 4.61
CA ALA A 80 -3.06 8.28 4.41
C ALA A 80 -3.88 8.06 5.70
N ASN A 81 -3.23 7.95 6.86
CA ASN A 81 -3.93 7.81 8.14
C ASN A 81 -4.77 9.04 8.47
N ARG A 82 -4.24 10.26 8.26
CA ARG A 82 -5.03 11.49 8.40
C ARG A 82 -6.26 11.50 7.51
N TYR A 83 -6.11 11.02 6.28
CA TYR A 83 -7.22 10.94 5.34
C TYR A 83 -8.24 9.87 5.73
N PHE A 84 -7.80 8.71 6.23
CA PHE A 84 -8.72 7.71 6.80
C PHE A 84 -9.51 8.27 7.99
N ASP A 85 -8.87 9.02 8.89
CA ASP A 85 -9.52 9.64 10.03
C ASP A 85 -10.55 10.69 9.57
N PHE A 86 -10.20 11.51 8.58
CA PHE A 86 -11.14 12.44 7.93
C PHE A 86 -12.36 11.70 7.37
N LEU A 87 -12.17 10.67 6.55
CA LEU A 87 -13.27 9.93 5.92
C LEU A 87 -14.17 9.23 6.95
N LYS A 88 -13.59 8.68 8.02
CA LYS A 88 -14.34 8.07 9.13
C LYS A 88 -15.16 9.10 9.91
N SER A 89 -14.69 10.35 10.01
CA SER A 89 -15.37 11.39 10.79
C SER A 89 -16.68 11.87 10.15
N TYR A 90 -16.78 11.86 8.81
CA TYR A 90 -17.98 12.35 8.09
C TYR A 90 -19.16 11.37 8.16
N ARG A 91 -18.91 10.05 8.23
CA ARG A 91 -19.96 9.00 8.37
C ARG A 91 -21.08 9.14 7.32
N THR A 92 -20.69 9.42 6.08
CA THR A 92 -21.60 9.52 4.93
C THR A 92 -21.32 8.37 3.98
N ARG A 93 -22.26 8.11 3.07
CA ARG A 93 -22.08 7.04 2.08
C ARG A 93 -20.91 7.36 1.14
N GLU A 94 -20.73 8.63 0.81
CA GLU A 94 -19.64 9.16 0.00
C GLU A 94 -18.30 8.93 0.70
N SER A 95 -18.22 9.21 2.02
CA SER A 95 -16.99 9.00 2.79
C SER A 95 -16.66 7.52 2.97
N GLU A 96 -17.67 6.66 3.12
CA GLU A 96 -17.52 5.19 3.18
C GLU A 96 -17.01 4.62 1.86
N SER A 97 -17.60 5.05 0.74
CA SER A 97 -17.17 4.65 -0.61
C SER A 97 -15.74 5.09 -0.90
N GLU A 98 -15.41 6.35 -0.59
CA GLU A 98 -14.06 6.88 -0.77
C GLU A 98 -13.05 6.14 0.12
N HIS A 99 -13.43 5.83 1.37
CA HIS A 99 -12.58 5.07 2.28
C HIS A 99 -12.28 3.67 1.75
N ALA A 100 -13.29 2.96 1.21
CA ALA A 100 -13.11 1.64 0.61
C ALA A 100 -12.17 1.68 -0.60
N SER A 101 -12.44 2.59 -1.56
CA SER A 101 -11.60 2.83 -2.74
C SER A 101 -10.15 3.16 -2.37
N PHE A 102 -9.97 4.10 -1.44
CA PHE A 102 -8.65 4.54 -1.02
C PHE A 102 -7.88 3.42 -0.30
N LYS A 103 -8.55 2.61 0.51
CA LYS A 103 -7.97 1.44 1.20
C LYS A 103 -7.30 0.48 0.22
N VAL A 104 -7.98 0.14 -0.89
CA VAL A 104 -7.42 -0.73 -1.94
C VAL A 104 -6.13 -0.14 -2.52
N SER A 105 -6.17 1.15 -2.87
CA SER A 105 -5.03 1.87 -3.45
C SER A 105 -3.84 1.96 -2.49
N PHE A 106 -4.11 2.27 -1.22
CA PHE A 106 -3.12 2.38 -0.15
C PHE A 106 -2.34 1.07 0.04
N TYR A 107 -3.05 -0.04 0.22
CA TYR A 107 -2.37 -1.32 0.45
C TYR A 107 -1.66 -1.84 -0.79
N ALA A 108 -2.20 -1.59 -1.99
CA ALA A 108 -1.50 -1.93 -3.23
C ALA A 108 -0.15 -1.20 -3.32
N LEU A 109 -0.11 0.10 -2.97
CA LEU A 109 1.16 0.84 -2.96
C LEU A 109 2.10 0.31 -1.86
N LYS A 110 1.62 0.01 -0.65
CA LYS A 110 2.46 -0.60 0.40
C LYS A 110 3.08 -1.93 -0.04
N ALA A 111 2.33 -2.79 -0.72
CA ALA A 111 2.85 -4.04 -1.26
C ALA A 111 3.97 -3.79 -2.28
N LYS A 112 3.76 -2.83 -3.20
CA LYS A 112 4.77 -2.41 -4.19
C LYS A 112 6.05 -1.93 -3.52
N ILE A 113 5.94 -1.01 -2.57
CA ILE A 113 7.06 -0.48 -1.78
C ILE A 113 7.81 -1.61 -1.06
N SER A 114 7.08 -2.56 -0.44
CA SER A 114 7.69 -3.66 0.30
C SER A 114 8.59 -4.53 -0.58
N VAL A 115 8.13 -4.89 -1.77
CA VAL A 115 8.91 -5.71 -2.73
C VAL A 115 10.18 -4.97 -3.14
N VAL A 116 10.08 -3.68 -3.49
CA VAL A 116 11.26 -2.89 -3.90
C VAL A 116 12.24 -2.69 -2.75
N LYS A 117 11.76 -2.40 -1.53
CA LYS A 117 12.61 -2.30 -0.35
C LYS A 117 13.36 -3.60 -0.07
N GLN A 118 12.70 -4.74 -0.24
CA GLN A 118 13.35 -6.04 -0.09
C GLN A 118 14.45 -6.21 -1.13
N HIS A 119 14.15 -5.94 -2.40
CA HIS A 119 15.13 -6.01 -3.48
C HIS A 119 16.36 -5.11 -3.22
N LEU A 120 16.15 -3.85 -2.85
CA LEU A 120 17.25 -2.94 -2.50
C LEU A 120 18.06 -3.44 -1.30
N SER A 121 17.42 -4.10 -0.34
CA SER A 121 18.10 -4.68 0.82
C SER A 121 18.93 -5.92 0.48
N GLU A 122 18.56 -6.65 -0.58
CA GLU A 122 19.33 -7.79 -1.10
C GLU A 122 20.55 -7.33 -1.91
N LEU A 123 20.45 -6.18 -2.60
CA LEU A 123 21.57 -5.55 -3.32
C LEU A 123 22.62 -4.93 -2.39
N LEU A 124 22.18 -4.39 -1.25
CA LEU A 124 23.08 -3.81 -0.26
C LEU A 124 23.76 -4.94 0.52
N PRO A 125 25.10 -4.92 0.65
CA PRO A 125 25.80 -5.89 1.48
C PRO A 125 25.18 -5.82 2.88
N ARG A 126 24.72 -6.98 3.37
CA ARG A 126 24.44 -7.13 4.80
C ARG A 126 25.71 -6.65 5.50
N ARG A 127 25.63 -5.53 6.22
CA ARG A 127 26.71 -5.13 7.13
C ARG A 127 26.86 -6.28 8.11
N SER A 128 27.78 -7.21 7.80
CA SER A 128 28.27 -8.20 8.72
C SER A 128 28.84 -7.41 9.88
N ILE A 129 28.14 -7.42 11.01
CA ILE A 129 28.64 -6.89 12.27
C ILE A 129 29.78 -7.78 12.81
N GLU A 130 30.12 -8.86 12.11
CA GLU A 130 31.25 -9.72 12.41
C GLU A 130 32.36 -9.47 11.39
N ASN A 131 33.34 -8.65 11.79
CA ASN A 131 34.77 -8.75 11.48
C ASN A 131 35.43 -7.37 11.61
N SER A 132 35.39 -6.81 12.81
CA SER A 132 36.29 -5.72 13.19
C SER A 132 37.12 -6.14 14.39
N GLU A 133 37.70 -7.34 14.33
CA GLU A 133 38.78 -7.75 15.22
C GLU A 133 39.37 -9.07 14.69
N ARG A 134 40.37 -8.98 13.80
CA ARG A 134 41.58 -9.83 13.85
C ARG A 134 42.57 -9.50 12.73
N THR A 135 43.72 -9.00 13.19
CA THR A 135 45.09 -9.36 12.79
C THR A 135 45.64 -8.95 11.41
N HIS A 136 46.54 -7.98 11.47
CA HIS A 136 47.93 -7.98 10.97
C HIS A 136 48.36 -8.80 9.73
N LYS A 137 49.16 -8.08 8.90
CA LYS A 137 50.39 -8.51 8.19
C LYS A 137 50.28 -9.25 6.84
N SER A 138 50.85 -8.55 5.84
CA SER A 138 51.82 -9.03 4.84
C SER A 138 51.34 -9.44 3.43
N ARG A 139 51.77 -8.60 2.48
CA ARG A 139 52.54 -8.89 1.24
C ARG A 139 52.08 -9.99 0.25
N SER A 140 51.84 -9.48 -0.96
CA SER A 140 52.17 -10.03 -2.29
C SER A 140 51.52 -11.34 -2.74
N SER A 141 50.75 -11.26 -3.83
CA SER A 141 51.19 -11.73 -5.15
C SER A 141 50.17 -11.32 -6.21
N GLN A 142 50.66 -10.67 -7.27
CA GLN A 142 49.92 -10.49 -8.51
C GLN A 142 49.74 -11.87 -9.14
N HIS A 143 48.49 -12.31 -9.26
CA HIS A 143 48.14 -13.39 -10.17
C HIS A 143 47.22 -12.80 -11.24
N SER A 144 47.75 -12.73 -12.46
CA SER A 144 46.95 -12.49 -13.65
C SER A 144 45.93 -13.62 -13.77
N SER A 145 44.64 -13.29 -13.82
CA SER A 145 43.64 -14.17 -14.42
C SER A 145 42.98 -13.42 -15.57
N ARG A 146 43.38 -13.82 -16.77
CA ARG A 146 42.60 -13.65 -17.99
C ARG A 146 41.43 -14.62 -17.89
N HIS A 147 40.22 -14.12 -17.70
CA HIS A 147 38.97 -14.82 -18.00
C HIS A 147 38.08 -13.85 -18.78
N THR A 148 38.08 -13.97 -20.11
CA THR A 148 37.05 -14.65 -20.92
C THR A 148 35.68 -13.98 -20.82
N GLY A 149 35.45 -13.06 -21.77
CA GLY A 149 34.26 -13.06 -22.62
C GLY A 149 32.89 -13.13 -21.97
N SER A 150 32.27 -11.96 -21.81
CA SER A 150 30.92 -11.67 -22.31
C SER A 150 29.85 -12.77 -22.15
N THR A 151 29.22 -12.85 -20.97
CA THR A 151 27.91 -13.53 -20.80
C THR A 151 27.12 -12.98 -19.59
N ARG A 152 27.30 -11.71 -19.21
CA ARG A 152 26.66 -11.12 -18.01
C ARG A 152 25.42 -10.28 -18.27
N HIS A 153 25.09 -9.99 -19.54
CA HIS A 153 23.93 -9.14 -19.85
C HIS A 153 22.57 -9.85 -19.78
N SER A 154 22.51 -11.18 -19.98
CA SER A 154 21.23 -11.92 -19.97
C SER A 154 20.64 -12.11 -18.58
N SER A 155 21.48 -12.28 -17.55
CA SER A 155 21.02 -12.50 -16.17
C SER A 155 20.40 -11.25 -15.52
N LEU A 156 20.77 -10.05 -15.97
CA LEU A 156 20.34 -8.78 -15.39
C LEU A 156 18.96 -8.35 -15.88
N SER A 157 18.67 -8.55 -17.18
CA SER A 157 17.32 -8.37 -17.73
C SER A 157 16.33 -9.30 -17.04
N ALA A 158 16.73 -10.56 -16.81
CA ALA A 158 15.91 -11.54 -16.12
C ALA A 158 15.58 -11.12 -14.68
N GLN A 159 16.53 -10.53 -13.93
CA GLN A 159 16.26 -10.03 -12.58
C GLN A 159 15.29 -8.85 -12.54
N SER A 160 15.45 -7.88 -13.45
CA SER A 160 14.50 -6.75 -13.61
C SER A 160 13.10 -7.25 -13.97
N GLU A 161 13.00 -8.20 -14.90
CA GLU A 161 11.73 -8.80 -15.29
C GLU A 161 11.07 -9.56 -14.13
N ILE A 162 11.84 -10.35 -13.36
CA ILE A 162 11.36 -11.04 -12.16
C ILE A 162 10.85 -10.03 -11.12
N LEU A 163 11.58 -8.93 -10.90
CA LEU A 163 11.16 -7.87 -9.97
C LEU A 163 9.82 -7.26 -10.41
N LYS A 164 9.72 -6.85 -11.69
CA LYS A 164 8.48 -6.30 -12.27
C LYS A 164 7.31 -7.27 -12.15
N GLN A 165 7.53 -8.56 -12.42
CA GLN A 165 6.50 -9.58 -12.27
C GLN A 165 6.08 -9.78 -10.81
N THR A 166 7.04 -9.80 -9.88
CA THR A 166 6.78 -9.93 -8.43
C THR A 166 5.97 -8.75 -7.91
N VAL A 167 6.34 -7.53 -8.30
CA VAL A 167 5.58 -6.31 -8.01
C VAL A 167 4.15 -6.42 -8.53
N LYS A 168 3.96 -6.79 -9.80
CA LYS A 168 2.62 -6.95 -10.40
C LYS A 168 1.78 -8.01 -9.67
N LEU A 169 2.40 -9.12 -9.31
CA LEU A 169 1.74 -10.24 -8.64
C LEU A 169 1.31 -9.86 -7.22
N GLU A 170 2.19 -9.25 -6.41
CA GLU A 170 1.86 -8.86 -5.03
C GLU A 170 0.83 -7.72 -4.98
N THR A 171 0.92 -6.76 -5.90
CA THR A 171 -0.09 -5.70 -6.04
C THR A 171 -1.44 -6.27 -6.46
N ALA A 172 -1.48 -7.22 -7.40
CA ALA A 172 -2.71 -7.88 -7.84
C ALA A 172 -3.36 -8.71 -6.72
N LYS A 173 -2.57 -9.50 -5.96
CA LYS A 173 -3.06 -10.23 -4.78
C LYS A 173 -3.70 -9.29 -3.76
N THR A 174 -3.01 -8.18 -3.48
CA THR A 174 -3.48 -7.18 -2.52
C THR A 174 -4.78 -6.53 -2.98
N ARG A 175 -4.86 -6.10 -4.24
CA ARG A 175 -6.09 -5.57 -4.83
C ARG A 175 -7.24 -6.56 -4.74
N LEU A 176 -6.99 -7.82 -5.11
CA LEU A 176 -8.00 -8.87 -5.08
C LEU A 176 -8.50 -9.15 -3.65
N LYS A 177 -7.60 -9.14 -2.65
CA LYS A 177 -7.98 -9.29 -1.24
C LYS A 177 -8.96 -8.19 -0.80
N TYR A 178 -8.58 -6.93 -1.02
CA TYR A 178 -9.40 -5.80 -0.54
C TYR A 178 -10.66 -5.56 -1.39
N ALA A 179 -10.63 -5.87 -2.69
CA ALA A 179 -11.83 -5.84 -3.53
C ALA A 179 -12.84 -6.93 -3.11
N LYS A 180 -12.38 -8.10 -2.67
CA LYS A 180 -13.26 -9.13 -2.09
C LYS A 180 -13.88 -8.65 -0.77
N GLU A 181 -13.09 -8.04 0.12
CA GLU A 181 -13.61 -7.44 1.36
C GLU A 181 -14.70 -6.38 1.07
N GLU A 182 -14.50 -5.54 0.06
CA GLU A 182 -15.49 -4.54 -0.38
C GLU A 182 -16.76 -5.17 -0.94
N ALA A 183 -16.63 -6.17 -1.82
CA ALA A 183 -17.78 -6.88 -2.39
C ALA A 183 -18.61 -7.60 -1.31
N GLU A 184 -17.96 -8.23 -0.32
CA GLU A 184 -18.64 -8.87 0.80
C GLU A 184 -19.42 -7.86 1.66
N LEU A 185 -18.86 -6.66 1.89
CA LEU A 185 -19.55 -5.58 2.60
C LEU A 185 -20.79 -5.11 1.85
N LEU A 186 -20.66 -4.84 0.55
CA LEU A 186 -21.79 -4.44 -0.30
C LEU A 186 -22.89 -5.50 -0.33
N GLN A 187 -22.52 -6.78 -0.39
CA GLN A 187 -23.49 -7.87 -0.37
C GLN A 187 -24.23 -7.94 0.96
N ARG A 188 -23.55 -7.80 2.11
CA ARG A 188 -24.18 -7.77 3.44
C ARG A 188 -25.11 -6.57 3.63
N GLU A 189 -24.75 -5.41 3.07
CA GLU A 189 -25.63 -4.24 3.10
C GLU A 189 -26.87 -4.43 2.23
N ALA A 190 -26.72 -5.02 1.04
CA ALA A 190 -27.83 -5.34 0.15
C ALA A 190 -28.81 -6.32 0.80
N THR A 191 -28.32 -7.37 1.46
CA THR A 191 -29.17 -8.33 2.17
C THR A 191 -29.86 -7.68 3.37
N ALA A 192 -29.16 -6.87 4.16
CA ALA A 192 -29.76 -6.16 5.30
C ALA A 192 -30.84 -5.15 4.87
N LYS A 193 -30.67 -4.50 3.72
CA LYS A 193 -31.70 -3.61 3.12
C LYS A 193 -32.90 -4.40 2.61
N ALA A 194 -32.67 -5.57 1.99
CA ALA A 194 -33.75 -6.44 1.54
C ALA A 194 -34.59 -6.97 2.71
N GLU A 195 -33.96 -7.39 3.81
CA GLU A 195 -34.63 -7.87 5.02
C GLU A 195 -35.50 -6.78 5.70
N LYS A 196 -35.04 -5.52 5.68
CA LYS A 196 -35.83 -4.39 6.19
C LYS A 196 -37.03 -4.02 5.32
N ASN A 197 -36.97 -4.29 4.01
CA ASN A 197 -38.04 -3.98 3.05
C ASN A 197 -39.03 -5.13 2.85
N THR A 198 -38.86 -6.28 3.51
CA THR A 198 -39.88 -7.34 3.51
C THR A 198 -41.13 -6.83 4.23
N PRO A 199 -42.28 -6.65 3.54
CA PRO A 199 -43.51 -6.25 4.21
C PRO A 199 -43.88 -7.34 5.22
N ARG A 200 -44.10 -6.95 6.49
CA ARG A 200 -44.73 -7.79 7.51
C ARG A 200 -46.16 -8.10 7.08
N TYR A 201 -46.34 -9.04 6.17
CA TYR A 201 -47.60 -9.71 5.97
C TYR A 201 -47.64 -10.89 6.95
N GLU A 202 -48.77 -10.97 7.68
CA GLU A 202 -49.17 -12.06 8.59
C GLU A 202 -48.56 -11.95 10.01
N ALA A 203 -49.31 -11.82 11.10
CA ALA A 203 -50.51 -12.57 11.43
C ALA A 203 -51.62 -11.71 12.10
N ARG A 204 -52.78 -11.64 11.45
CA ARG A 204 -54.10 -11.56 12.10
C ARG A 204 -55.00 -12.57 11.40
N ARG A 205 -55.09 -13.77 11.97
CA ARG A 205 -56.23 -14.67 11.83
C ARG A 205 -56.58 -15.17 13.21
#